data_AF-A0A9D7BDX2-F1
#
_entry.id   AF-A0A9D7BDX2-F1
#
_cell.length_a   1.000
_cell.length_b   1.000
_cell.length_c   1.000
_cell.angle_alpha   90.00
_cell.angle_beta   90.00
_cell.angle_gamma   90.00
#
_symmetry.space_group_name_H-M   'P 1'
#
loop_
_entity.id
_entity.type
_entity.pdbx_description
1 polymer ?
#
loop_
_entity_poly.entity_id
_entity_poly.type
_entity_poly.pdbx_seq_one_letter_code
_entity_poly.pdbx_strand_id
1 'polypeptide(L)'
;MTLDNTKHGRIAELEKLAENVLRLKQLRGQRRPLLIEFCGSPKSGKSTTINSLNIFLRRNEFKTVVLTERASVCPIQSKTHPYFNLWTLSAAIAEILFHLDQGKDKVDVIISDEESSMLFAGFNG
;
A
#
# COMPACT_ATOMS: atom_id res chain seq x y z
N MET A 1 -28.79 21.42 -4.93
CA MET A 1 -28.03 20.90 -6.09
C MET A 1 -26.52 21.22 -5.98
N THR A 2 -25.96 21.22 -4.76
CA THR A 2 -24.66 21.89 -4.45
C THR A 2 -23.56 20.97 -3.91
N LEU A 3 -23.88 19.75 -3.48
CA LEU A 3 -22.89 18.80 -2.92
C LEU A 3 -22.08 18.05 -3.99
N ASP A 4 -22.56 18.05 -5.24
CA ASP A 4 -21.95 17.26 -6.31
C ASP A 4 -20.83 18.01 -7.04
N ASN A 5 -21.01 19.33 -7.24
CA ASN A 5 -20.00 20.20 -7.85
C ASN A 5 -18.70 20.27 -7.03
N THR A 6 -18.78 20.17 -5.69
CA THR A 6 -17.59 20.23 -4.83
C THR A 6 -16.78 18.94 -4.86
N LYS A 7 -17.44 17.78 -4.98
CA LYS A 7 -16.77 16.48 -5.10
C LYS A 7 -16.07 16.33 -6.44
N HIS A 8 -16.76 16.67 -7.53
CA HIS A 8 -16.18 16.65 -8.88
C HIS A 8 -14.99 17.61 -9.00
N GLY A 9 -15.11 18.83 -8.46
CA GLY A 9 -13.99 19.77 -8.40
C GLY A 9 -12.78 19.22 -7.64
N ARG A 10 -13.01 18.58 -6.48
CA ARG A 10 -11.94 17.98 -5.68
C ARG A 10 -11.26 16.79 -6.36
N ILE A 11 -12.01 15.98 -7.12
CA ILE A 11 -11.44 14.88 -7.91
C ILE A 11 -10.50 15.46 -8.98
N ALA A 12 -10.92 16.48 -9.72
CA ALA A 12 -10.07 17.12 -10.73
C ALA A 12 -8.80 17.74 -10.14
N GLU A 13 -8.89 18.36 -8.95
CA GLU A 13 -7.71 18.86 -8.23
C GLU A 13 -6.73 17.74 -7.86
N LEU A 14 -7.25 16.59 -7.40
CA LEU A 14 -6.43 15.43 -7.06
C LEU A 14 -5.80 14.79 -8.30
N GLU A 15 -6.51 14.73 -9.43
CA GLU A 15 -5.97 14.24 -10.70
C GLU A 15 -4.82 15.13 -11.17
N LYS A 16 -4.99 16.46 -11.14
CA LYS A 16 -3.93 17.42 -11.45
C LYS A 16 -2.73 17.30 -10.50
N LEU A 17 -2.97 16.99 -9.23
CA LEU A 17 -1.89 16.73 -8.27
C LEU A 17 -1.16 15.43 -8.63
N ALA A 18 -1.89 14.36 -8.97
CA ALA A 18 -1.33 13.07 -9.35
C ALA A 18 -0.43 13.19 -10.60
N GLU A 19 -0.89 13.89 -11.64
CA GLU A 19 -0.10 14.20 -12.84
C GLU A 19 1.21 14.91 -12.50
N ASN A 20 1.14 15.93 -11.64
CA ASN A 20 2.32 16.68 -11.20
C ASN A 20 3.31 15.80 -10.44
N VAL A 21 2.83 14.94 -9.53
CA VAL A 21 3.66 13.99 -8.80
C VAL A 21 4.33 13.01 -9.76
N LEU A 22 3.59 12.46 -10.73
CA LEU A 22 4.14 11.52 -11.71
C LEU A 22 5.23 12.18 -12.56
N ARG A 23 4.98 13.39 -13.07
CA ARG A 23 5.96 14.19 -13.81
C ARG A 23 7.24 14.42 -13.00
N LEU A 24 7.12 14.82 -11.73
CA LEU A 24 8.27 15.02 -10.85
C LEU A 24 9.07 13.73 -10.62
N LYS A 25 8.41 12.57 -10.55
CA LYS A 25 9.08 11.27 -10.43
C LYS A 25 9.85 10.89 -11.70
N GLN A 26 9.32 11.23 -12.88
CA GLN A 26 10.00 10.98 -14.16
C GLN A 26 11.26 11.86 -14.34
N LEU A 27 11.25 13.09 -13.81
CA LEU A 27 12.41 13.99 -13.87
C LEU A 27 13.58 13.54 -12.98
N ARG A 28 13.34 12.68 -11.98
CA ARG A 28 14.37 12.22 -11.05
C ARG A 28 15.05 10.98 -11.59
N GLY A 29 16.36 11.06 -11.83
CA GLY A 29 17.18 9.94 -12.32
C GLY A 29 17.28 8.72 -11.38
N GLN A 30 16.83 8.82 -10.12
CA GLN A 30 16.72 7.69 -9.19
C GLN A 30 15.27 7.56 -8.70
N ARG A 31 14.45 6.88 -9.51
CA ARG A 31 13.03 6.62 -9.24
C ARG A 31 12.92 5.48 -8.22
N ARG A 32 12.75 5.83 -6.95
CA ARG A 32 12.38 4.86 -5.91
C ARG A 32 10.86 4.79 -5.81
N PRO A 33 10.27 3.59 -5.74
CA PRO A 33 8.85 3.45 -5.44
C PRO A 33 8.50 4.14 -4.11
N LEU A 34 7.30 4.72 -4.04
CA LEU A 34 6.72 5.21 -2.80
C LEU A 34 6.01 4.03 -2.11
N LEU A 35 6.38 3.75 -0.86
CA LEU A 35 5.66 2.78 -0.03
C LEU A 35 4.55 3.51 0.74
N ILE A 36 3.32 3.04 0.60
CA ILE A 36 2.16 3.49 1.37
C ILE A 36 1.65 2.31 2.17
N GLU A 37 1.71 2.41 3.48
CA GLU A 37 1.25 1.37 4.40
C GLU A 37 -0.10 1.76 5.02
N PHE A 38 -1.07 0.86 4.94
CA PHE A 38 -2.32 0.98 5.65
C PHE A 38 -2.31 0.06 6.87
N CYS A 39 -2.13 0.66 8.05
CA CYS A 39 -2.20 -0.06 9.32
C CYS A 39 -3.58 0.12 9.96
N GLY A 40 -4.13 -0.93 10.55
CA GLY A 40 -5.32 -0.80 11.41
C GLY A 40 -5.94 -2.14 11.81
N SER A 41 -7.01 -2.08 12.58
CA SER A 41 -7.74 -3.29 13.01
C SER A 41 -8.37 -4.04 11.83
N PRO A 42 -8.60 -5.35 11.96
CA PRO A 42 -9.34 -6.11 10.95
C PRO A 42 -10.72 -5.48 10.77
N LYS A 43 -11.20 -5.44 9.52
CA LYS A 43 -12.50 -4.85 9.11
C LYS A 43 -12.62 -3.33 9.30
N SER A 44 -11.53 -2.58 9.51
CA SER A 44 -11.58 -1.11 9.60
C SER A 44 -11.79 -0.38 8.26
N GLY A 45 -11.96 -1.11 7.15
CA GLY A 45 -12.18 -0.55 5.82
C GLY A 45 -10.91 -0.32 4.98
N LYS A 46 -9.73 -0.77 5.45
CA LYS A 46 -8.44 -0.62 4.74
C LYS A 46 -8.51 -1.15 3.32
N SER A 47 -8.96 -2.38 3.13
CA SER A 47 -9.00 -3.02 1.81
C SER A 47 -9.87 -2.24 0.80
N THR A 48 -10.97 -1.62 1.26
CA THR A 48 -11.81 -0.74 0.43
C THR A 48 -11.07 0.54 0.03
N THR A 49 -10.36 1.16 0.97
CA THR A 49 -9.57 2.38 0.73
C THR A 49 -8.37 2.08 -0.17
N ILE A 50 -7.65 0.99 0.07
CA ILE A 50 -6.54 0.51 -0.76
C ILE A 50 -7.03 0.30 -2.20
N ASN A 51 -8.16 -0.38 -2.39
CA ASN A 51 -8.69 -0.63 -3.73
C ASN A 51 -9.07 0.68 -4.44
N SER A 52 -9.74 1.59 -3.74
CA SER A 52 -10.15 2.89 -4.30
C SER A 52 -8.93 3.74 -4.68
N LEU A 53 -7.91 3.79 -3.82
CA LEU A 53 -6.65 4.48 -4.08
C LEU A 53 -5.89 3.85 -5.26
N ASN A 54 -5.82 2.53 -5.30
CA ASN A 54 -5.16 1.79 -6.38
C ASN A 54 -5.82 2.08 -7.74
N ILE A 55 -7.16 2.08 -7.80
CA ILE A 55 -7.90 2.45 -9.01
C ILE A 55 -7.59 3.89 -9.42
N PHE A 56 -7.63 4.84 -8.47
CA PHE A 56 -7.35 6.25 -8.74
C PHE A 56 -5.93 6.44 -9.30
N LEU A 57 -4.92 5.87 -8.66
CA LEU A 57 -3.52 5.98 -9.08
C LEU A 57 -3.29 5.37 -10.47
N ARG A 58 -3.86 4.18 -10.74
CA ARG A 58 -3.75 3.53 -12.06
C ARG A 58 -4.41 4.33 -13.18
N ARG A 59 -5.55 4.97 -12.90
CA ARG A 59 -6.22 5.88 -13.85
C ARG A 59 -5.36 7.11 -14.16
N ASN A 60 -4.53 7.54 -13.22
CA ASN A 60 -3.55 8.62 -13.38
C ASN A 60 -2.16 8.08 -13.78
N GLU A 61 -2.10 6.94 -14.46
CA GLU A 61 -0.90 6.35 -15.08
C GLU A 61 0.23 5.91 -14.11
N PHE A 62 -0.02 5.84 -12.81
CA PHE A 62 0.96 5.29 -11.86
C PHE A 62 1.07 3.77 -12.03
N LYS A 63 2.32 3.27 -12.01
CA LYS A 63 2.60 1.84 -11.92
C LYS A 63 2.49 1.38 -10.47
N THR A 64 1.34 0.82 -10.09
CA THR A 64 1.07 0.43 -8.69
C THR A 64 1.11 -1.09 -8.49
N VAL A 65 1.66 -1.48 -7.34
CA VAL A 65 1.60 -2.84 -6.81
C VAL A 65 0.88 -2.80 -5.47
N VAL A 66 -0.09 -3.69 -5.28
CA VAL A 66 -0.75 -3.91 -3.98
C VAL A 66 -0.22 -5.23 -3.44
N LEU A 67 0.39 -5.18 -2.26
CA LEU A 67 0.89 -6.37 -1.58
C LEU A 67 -0.28 -7.10 -0.94
N THR A 68 -0.27 -8.42 -1.07
CA THR A 68 -1.27 -9.27 -0.42
C THR A 68 -0.88 -9.55 1.01
N GLU A 69 -1.86 -9.50 1.93
CA GLU A 69 -1.63 -9.82 3.32
C GLU A 69 -1.14 -11.27 3.48
N ARG A 70 0.07 -11.42 4.04
CA ARG A 70 0.75 -12.73 4.15
C ARG A 70 0.22 -13.60 5.30
N ALA A 71 -0.55 -13.04 6.21
CA ALA A 71 -1.12 -13.76 7.35
C ALA A 71 -2.02 -14.94 6.94
N SER A 72 -2.69 -14.83 5.79
CA SER A 72 -3.59 -15.87 5.25
C SER A 72 -2.87 -17.12 4.73
N VAL A 73 -1.59 -16.98 4.35
CA VAL A 73 -0.75 -18.04 3.77
C VAL A 73 0.41 -18.42 4.70
N CYS A 74 0.43 -17.89 5.92
CA CYS A 74 1.46 -18.17 6.90
C CYS A 74 1.40 -19.65 7.33
N PRO A 75 2.51 -20.40 7.28
CA PRO A 75 2.53 -21.81 7.67
C PRO A 75 2.40 -22.03 9.18
N ILE A 76 2.56 -20.96 9.97
CA ILE A 76 2.50 -21.03 11.44
C ILE A 76 1.03 -21.02 11.87
N GLN A 77 0.61 -22.13 12.48
CA GLN A 77 -0.79 -22.36 12.84
C GLN A 77 -1.32 -21.37 13.88
N SER A 78 -0.48 -20.96 14.83
CA SER A 78 -0.88 -20.06 15.90
C SER A 78 -0.54 -18.61 15.60
N LYS A 79 -1.58 -17.77 15.43
CA LYS A 79 -1.45 -16.32 15.25
C LYS A 79 -0.94 -15.58 16.50
N THR A 80 -0.95 -16.21 17.65
CA THR A 80 -0.44 -15.63 18.90
C THR A 80 1.04 -15.92 19.12
N HIS A 81 1.62 -16.83 18.32
CA HIS A 81 3.03 -17.16 18.45
C HIS A 81 3.91 -16.05 17.84
N PRO A 82 4.98 -15.57 18.52
CA PRO A 82 5.86 -14.53 17.99
C PRO A 82 6.44 -14.85 16.60
N TYR A 83 6.68 -16.14 16.33
CA TYR A 83 7.13 -16.60 15.00
C TYR A 83 6.15 -16.25 13.88
N PHE A 84 4.84 -16.21 14.16
CA PHE A 84 3.84 -15.81 13.16
C PHE A 84 4.13 -14.40 12.67
N ASN A 85 4.32 -13.47 13.60
CA ASN A 85 4.64 -12.06 13.30
C ASN A 85 5.99 -11.92 12.60
N LEU A 86 7.00 -12.66 13.06
CA LEU A 86 8.32 -12.62 12.43
C LEU A 86 8.26 -13.10 10.98
N TRP A 87 7.52 -14.17 10.72
CA TRP A 87 7.37 -14.71 9.37
C TRP A 87 6.58 -13.76 8.48
N THR A 88 5.43 -13.25 8.93
CA THR A 88 4.60 -12.35 8.12
C THR A 88 5.33 -11.05 7.80
N LEU A 89 6.04 -10.47 8.77
CA LEU A 89 6.89 -9.30 8.56
C LEU A 89 8.03 -9.60 7.58
N SER A 90 8.75 -10.72 7.77
CA SER A 90 9.86 -11.09 6.88
C SER A 90 9.38 -11.32 5.44
N ALA A 91 8.21 -11.95 5.27
CA ALA A 91 7.61 -12.16 3.96
C ALA A 91 7.18 -10.85 3.30
N ALA A 92 6.59 -9.91 4.05
CA ALA A 92 6.24 -8.60 3.56
C ALA A 92 7.48 -7.79 3.14
N ILE A 93 8.53 -7.77 3.97
CA ILE A 93 9.80 -7.11 3.65
C ILE A 93 10.43 -7.70 2.38
N ALA A 94 10.45 -9.04 2.25
CA ALA A 94 11.00 -9.69 1.07
C ALA A 94 10.26 -9.28 -0.21
N GLU A 95 8.93 -9.19 -0.16
CA GLU A 95 8.11 -8.74 -1.29
C GLU A 95 8.32 -7.25 -1.62
N ILE A 96 8.43 -6.39 -0.60
CA ILE A 96 8.75 -4.96 -0.78
C ILE A 96 10.11 -4.84 -1.48
N LEU A 97 11.15 -5.52 -0.99
CA LEU A 97 12.50 -5.49 -1.57
C LEU A 97 12.49 -5.99 -3.02
N PHE A 98 11.75 -7.06 -3.31
CA PHE A 98 11.59 -7.57 -4.67
C PHE A 98 11.07 -6.48 -5.61
N HIS A 99 10.06 -5.72 -5.21
CA HIS A 99 9.48 -4.64 -6.03
C HIS A 99 10.35 -3.37 -6.09
N LEU A 100 11.10 -3.07 -5.04
CA LEU A 100 12.08 -1.97 -5.05
C LEU A 100 13.24 -2.24 -6.02
N ASP A 101 13.59 -3.50 -6.25
CA ASP A 101 14.73 -3.92 -7.08
C ASP A 101 14.38 -4.13 -8.57
N GLN A 102 13.09 -4.15 -8.96
CA GLN A 102 12.64 -4.34 -10.37
C GLN A 102 13.11 -3.23 -11.35
N GLY A 103 13.84 -2.22 -10.88
CA GLY A 103 14.35 -1.13 -11.68
C GLY A 103 13.42 0.07 -11.72
N LYS A 104 14.01 1.22 -12.04
CA LYS A 104 13.44 2.57 -11.88
C LYS A 104 12.11 2.77 -12.60
N ASP A 105 11.84 2.04 -13.68
CA ASP A 105 10.66 2.27 -14.52
C ASP A 105 9.55 1.23 -14.36
N LYS A 106 9.65 0.31 -13.40
CA LYS A 106 8.66 -0.77 -13.23
C LYS A 106 7.59 -0.45 -12.20
N VAL A 107 7.93 0.23 -11.11
CA VAL A 107 7.01 0.48 -10.01
C VAL A 107 7.12 1.93 -9.54
N ASP A 108 5.98 2.59 -9.41
CA ASP A 108 5.87 3.91 -8.81
C ASP A 108 5.41 3.84 -7.36
N VAL A 109 4.41 3.01 -7.06
CA VAL A 109 3.81 2.96 -5.73
C VAL A 109 3.63 1.51 -5.32
N ILE A 110 4.08 1.20 -4.11
CA ILE A 110 3.81 -0.06 -3.42
C ILE A 110 2.80 0.27 -2.32
N ILE A 111 1.68 -0.44 -2.29
CA ILE A 111 0.63 -0.29 -1.27
C ILE A 111 0.60 -1.57 -0.45
N SER A 112 0.80 -1.46 0.87
CA SER A 112 0.76 -2.59 1.80
C SER A 112 -0.46 -2.51 2.72
N ASP A 113 -0.99 -3.67 3.10
CA ASP A 113 -2.06 -3.84 4.10
C ASP A 113 -1.47 -4.58 5.32
N GLU A 114 -1.43 -3.91 6.48
CA GLU A 114 -0.94 -4.50 7.73
C GLU A 114 -2.03 -4.49 8.82
N GLU A 115 -2.22 -5.65 9.45
CA GLU A 115 -3.12 -5.79 10.60
C GLU A 115 -2.39 -5.39 11.89
N SER A 116 -2.72 -4.23 12.46
CA SER A 116 -2.03 -3.71 13.66
C SER A 116 -2.16 -4.62 14.89
N SER A 117 -3.16 -5.50 14.92
CA SER A 117 -3.35 -6.52 15.96
C SER A 117 -2.17 -7.49 16.06
N MET A 118 -1.42 -7.69 14.97
CA MET A 118 -0.27 -8.60 14.95
C MET A 118 0.93 -8.03 15.70
N LEU A 119 1.15 -6.71 15.67
CA LEU A 119 2.27 -6.06 16.40
C LEU A 119 2.16 -6.21 17.92
N PHE A 120 0.94 -6.29 18.46
CA PHE A 120 0.72 -6.34 19.92
C PHE A 120 0.54 -7.74 20.48
N ALA A 121 0.28 -8.76 19.64
CA ALA A 121 0.01 -10.12 20.10
C ALA A 121 1.24 -10.81 20.74
N GLY A 122 2.46 -10.33 20.47
CA GLY A 122 3.70 -10.94 20.96
C GLY A 122 4.23 -10.40 22.31
N PHE A 123 3.58 -9.40 22.92
CA PHE A 123 4.09 -8.75 24.15
C PHE A 123 3.34 -9.13 25.44
N ASN A 124 2.33 -10.00 25.36
CA ASN A 124 1.61 -10.51 26.53
C ASN A 124 1.96 -11.99 26.77
N GLY A 125 3.24 -12.26 27.02
CA GLY A 125 3.73 -13.53 27.55
C GLY A 125 3.97 -13.46 29.04
#